data_AF-A0A7X8X305-F1
#
_entry.id   AF-A0A7X8X305-F1
#
_cell.length_a   1.000
_cell.length_b   1.000
_cell.length_c   1.000
_cell.angle_alpha   90.00
_cell.angle_beta   90.00
_cell.angle_gamma   90.00
#
_symmetry.space_group_name_H-M   'P 1'
#
loop_
_entity.id
_entity.type
_entity.pdbx_description
1 polymer ?
#
loop_
_entity_poly.entity_id
_entity_poly.type
_entity_poly.pdbx_seq_one_letter_code
_entity_poly.pdbx_strand_id
1 'polypeptide(L)'
;DWSTNKMLRQLEALLIVANKDALLVISGNGEVIEPDDQITAIGSGGPYALAAARALAGCSDLAPRQIVEEALKIAADICVYTNHHITVEEI
;
A
#
# COMPACT_ATOMS: atom_id res chain seq x y z
N ASP A 1 -9.95 -10.57 18.61
CA ASP A 1 -8.85 -10.10 19.48
C ASP A 1 -8.41 -8.67 19.21
N TRP A 2 -8.09 -8.28 17.97
CA TRP A 2 -7.68 -6.89 17.66
C TRP A 2 -8.77 -5.85 17.99
N SER A 3 -10.01 -6.07 17.54
CA SER A 3 -11.15 -5.16 17.79
C SER A 3 -11.58 -5.09 19.26
N THR A 4 -11.14 -6.03 20.11
CA THR A 4 -11.48 -6.09 21.53
C THR A 4 -10.36 -5.55 22.42
N ASN A 5 -9.14 -5.40 21.90
CA ASN A 5 -7.98 -4.96 22.66
C ASN A 5 -7.83 -3.43 22.61
N LYS A 6 -7.98 -2.78 23.78
CA LYS A 6 -7.93 -1.31 23.92
C LYS A 6 -6.62 -0.69 23.41
N MET A 7 -5.49 -1.39 23.53
CA MET A 7 -4.19 -0.87 23.05
C MET A 7 -4.10 -0.90 21.51
N LEU A 8 -4.66 -1.92 20.87
CA LEU A 8 -4.63 -2.05 19.40
C LEU A 8 -5.63 -1.11 18.70
N ARG A 9 -6.73 -0.75 19.37
CA ARG A 9 -7.68 0.28 18.88
C ARG A 9 -7.10 1.69 18.81
N GLN A 10 -6.08 1.99 19.60
CA GLN A 10 -5.43 3.31 19.59
C GLN A 10 -4.38 3.44 18.48
N LEU A 11 -4.07 2.33 17.80
CA LEU A 11 -3.24 2.38 16.61
C LEU A 11 -4.09 2.90 15.46
N GLU A 12 -3.81 4.12 15.02
CA GLU A 12 -4.27 4.64 13.72
C GLU A 12 -3.58 3.93 12.53
N ALA A 13 -2.95 2.78 12.79
CA ALA A 13 -2.22 2.01 11.81
C ALA A 13 -3.18 1.26 10.88
N LEU A 14 -2.85 1.31 9.59
CA LEU A 14 -3.44 0.47 8.56
C LEU A 14 -2.50 -0.71 8.31
N LEU A 15 -3.06 -1.86 7.95
CA LEU A 15 -2.33 -3.07 7.56
C LEU A 15 -2.79 -3.50 6.16
N ILE A 16 -1.85 -3.77 5.27
CA ILE A 16 -2.12 -4.43 3.99
C ILE A 16 -1.83 -5.92 4.14
N VAL A 17 -2.75 -6.76 3.68
CA VAL A 17 -2.58 -8.21 3.57
C VAL A 17 -2.87 -8.63 2.13
N ALA A 18 -2.00 -9.45 1.54
CA ALA A 18 -2.13 -9.88 0.16
C ALA A 18 -1.80 -11.37 -0.01
N ASN A 19 -2.49 -12.03 -0.93
CA ASN A 19 -2.13 -13.32 -1.50
C ASN A 19 -2.42 -13.32 -3.01
N LYS A 20 -2.41 -14.50 -3.65
CA LYS A 20 -2.66 -14.62 -5.10
C LYS A 20 -4.10 -14.30 -5.52
N ASP A 21 -5.03 -14.31 -4.57
CA ASP A 21 -6.47 -14.23 -4.83
C ASP A 21 -7.11 -12.94 -4.31
N ALA A 22 -6.51 -12.30 -3.30
CA ALA A 22 -7.10 -11.17 -2.58
C ALA A 22 -6.04 -10.16 -2.09
N LEU A 23 -6.45 -8.89 -2.06
CA LEU A 23 -5.72 -7.77 -1.50
C LEU A 23 -6.64 -7.03 -0.52
N LEU A 24 -6.25 -6.92 0.75
CA LEU A 24 -7.09 -6.34 1.80
C LEU A 24 -6.35 -5.26 2.58
N VAL A 25 -7.07 -4.21 2.94
CA VAL A 25 -6.65 -3.19 3.90
C VAL A 25 -7.45 -3.37 5.18
N ILE A 26 -6.77 -3.52 6.31
CA ILE A 26 -7.37 -3.67 7.64
C ILE A 26 -6.99 -2.46 8.47
N SER A 27 -7.97 -1.82 9.10
CA SER A 27 -7.73 -0.67 9.98
C SER A 27 -7.73 -1.04 11.46
N GLY A 28 -7.12 -0.18 12.29
CA GLY A 28 -7.06 -0.37 13.75
C GLY A 28 -8.42 -0.50 14.46
N ASN A 29 -9.49 0.00 13.85
CA ASN A 29 -10.86 -0.07 14.39
C ASN A 29 -11.60 -1.36 13.99
N GLY A 30 -11.03 -2.18 13.09
CA GLY A 30 -11.58 -3.45 12.63
C GLY A 30 -12.32 -3.41 11.29
N GLU A 31 -12.24 -2.30 10.54
CA GLU A 31 -12.72 -2.26 9.15
C GLU A 31 -11.81 -3.10 8.24
N VAL A 32 -12.43 -3.79 7.29
CA VAL A 32 -11.76 -4.58 6.24
C VAL A 32 -12.24 -4.07 4.89
N ILE A 33 -11.31 -3.66 4.05
CA ILE A 33 -11.58 -2.99 2.77
C ILE A 33 -10.80 -3.73 1.67
N GLU A 34 -11.50 -4.12 0.61
CA GLU A 34 -10.90 -4.64 -0.62
C GLU A 34 -10.85 -3.51 -1.67
N PRO A 35 -9.70 -3.20 -2.27
CA PRO A 35 -9.59 -2.18 -3.30
C PRO A 35 -10.09 -2.71 -4.65
N ASP A 36 -10.92 -1.93 -5.34
CA ASP A 36 -11.54 -2.33 -6.62
C ASP A 36 -10.52 -2.61 -7.75
N ASP A 37 -9.36 -1.95 -7.73
CA ASP A 37 -8.38 -1.97 -8.80
C ASP A 37 -7.12 -2.78 -8.47
N GLN A 38 -7.18 -3.61 -7.42
CA GLN A 38 -6.08 -4.49 -6.99
C GLN A 38 -4.74 -3.78 -6.73
N ILE A 39 -4.79 -2.47 -6.48
CA ILE A 39 -3.64 -1.64 -6.11
C ILE A 39 -4.03 -0.85 -4.86
N THR A 40 -3.18 -0.91 -3.84
CA THR A 40 -3.37 -0.13 -2.61
C THR A 40 -2.03 0.32 -2.04
N ALA A 41 -2.06 1.37 -1.21
CA ALA A 41 -0.89 1.88 -0.53
C ALA A 41 -1.28 2.48 0.82
N ILE A 42 -0.41 2.36 1.81
CA ILE A 42 -0.55 2.94 3.15
C ILE A 42 0.72 3.70 3.53
N GLY A 43 0.65 4.49 4.59
CA GLY A 43 1.78 5.27 5.11
C GLY A 43 1.88 6.68 4.52
N SER A 44 2.91 7.43 4.92
CA SER A 44 3.08 8.86 4.62
C SER A 44 3.15 9.17 3.12
N GLY A 45 3.80 8.32 2.34
CA GLY A 45 3.88 8.41 0.87
C GLY A 45 2.75 7.72 0.12
N GLY A 46 1.80 7.10 0.84
CA GLY A 46 0.78 6.19 0.29
C GLY A 46 -0.01 6.79 -0.88
N PRO A 47 -0.61 7.98 -0.75
CA PRO A 47 -1.39 8.59 -1.84
C PRO A 47 -0.57 8.84 -3.12
N TYR A 48 0.70 9.21 -3.00
CA TYR A 48 1.58 9.43 -4.16
C TYR A 48 1.94 8.12 -4.84
N ALA A 49 2.29 7.10 -4.05
CA ALA A 49 2.58 5.76 -4.56
C ALA A 49 1.35 5.15 -5.24
N LEU A 50 0.17 5.29 -4.63
CA LEU A 50 -1.09 4.79 -5.19
C LEU A 50 -1.41 5.45 -6.54
N ALA A 51 -1.30 6.78 -6.62
CA ALA A 51 -1.54 7.50 -7.85
C ALA A 51 -0.56 7.09 -8.97
N ALA A 52 0.74 6.97 -8.65
CA ALA A 52 1.76 6.55 -9.58
C ALA A 52 1.55 5.10 -10.05
N ALA A 53 1.29 4.17 -9.14
CA ALA A 53 1.06 2.76 -9.45
C ALA A 53 -0.17 2.58 -10.36
N ARG A 54 -1.28 3.27 -10.06
CA ARG A 54 -2.50 3.25 -10.89
C ARG A 54 -2.24 3.78 -12.30
N ALA A 55 -1.49 4.88 -12.42
CA ALA A 55 -1.13 5.42 -13.71
C ALA A 55 -0.27 4.43 -14.51
N LEU A 56 0.81 3.92 -13.92
CA LEU A 56 1.73 2.97 -14.56
C LEU A 56 1.03 1.67 -14.97
N ALA A 57 0.16 1.12 -14.13
CA ALA A 57 -0.61 -0.08 -14.45
C ALA A 57 -1.57 0.12 -15.64
N GLY A 58 -2.10 1.33 -15.83
CA GLY A 58 -3.01 1.66 -16.92
C GLY A 58 -2.34 2.09 -18.23
N CYS A 59 -1.05 2.44 -18.22
CA CYS A 59 -0.36 3.04 -19.37
C CYS A 59 0.98 2.41 -19.75
N SER A 60 1.38 1.31 -19.13
CA SER A 60 2.64 0.63 -19.40
C SER A 60 2.50 -0.90 -19.40
N ASP A 61 3.47 -1.59 -19.99
CA ASP A 61 3.59 -3.06 -19.98
C ASP A 61 4.53 -3.55 -18.85
N LEU A 62 4.70 -2.76 -17.79
CA LEU A 62 5.59 -3.09 -16.68
C LEU A 62 5.02 -4.26 -15.86
N ALA A 63 5.92 -5.16 -15.42
CA ALA A 63 5.54 -6.20 -14.48
C ALA A 63 5.14 -5.59 -13.11
N PRO A 64 4.28 -6.24 -12.30
CA PRO A 64 3.83 -5.71 -11.01
C PRO A 64 4.97 -5.26 -10.08
N ARG A 65 6.06 -6.05 -10.02
CA ARG A 65 7.29 -5.69 -9.27
C ARG A 65 7.84 -4.32 -9.70
N GLN A 66 7.92 -4.09 -11.01
CA GLN A 66 8.46 -2.85 -11.57
C GLN A 66 7.52 -1.67 -11.32
N ILE A 67 6.20 -1.88 -11.44
CA ILE A 67 5.19 -0.86 -11.10
C ILE A 67 5.36 -0.41 -9.65
N VAL A 68 5.44 -1.36 -8.72
CA VAL A 68 5.62 -1.07 -7.28
C VAL A 68 6.93 -0.31 -7.03
N GLU A 69 8.03 -0.75 -7.63
CA GLU A 69 9.32 -0.12 -7.47
C GLU A 69 9.34 1.33 -7.98
N GLU A 70 8.83 1.58 -9.18
CA GLU A 70 8.77 2.94 -9.77
C GLU A 70 7.78 3.85 -9.03
N ALA A 71 6.63 3.32 -8.61
CA ALA A 71 5.66 4.08 -7.82
C ALA A 71 6.23 4.52 -6.46
N LEU A 72 7.00 3.65 -5.80
CA LEU A 72 7.66 3.99 -4.53
C LEU A 72 8.81 4.99 -4.73
N LYS A 73 9.55 4.93 -5.84
CA LYS A 73 10.55 5.95 -6.19
C LYS A 73 9.90 7.33 -6.37
N ILE A 74 8.78 7.40 -7.11
CA ILE A 74 8.02 8.64 -7.28
C ILE A 74 7.52 9.17 -5.93
N ALA A 75 7.04 8.29 -5.05
CA ALA A 75 6.62 8.69 -3.71
C ALA A 75 7.79 9.22 -2.86
N ALA A 76 8.99 8.64 -2.97
CA ALA A 76 10.20 9.10 -2.31
C ALA A 76 10.70 10.46 -2.82
N ASP A 77 10.47 10.78 -4.09
CA ASP A 77 10.83 12.08 -4.67
C ASP A 77 9.87 13.21 -4.26
N ILE A 78 8.64 12.88 -3.86
CA ILE A 78 7.58 13.85 -3.53
C ILE A 78 7.39 14.00 -2.02
N CYS A 79 7.34 12.89 -1.28
CA CYS A 79 7.02 12.88 0.14
C CYS A 79 8.29 12.96 1.00
N VAL A 80 8.42 14.03 1.80
CA VAL A 80 9.56 14.24 2.71
C VAL A 80 9.75 13.14 3.77
N TYR A 81 8.76 12.28 3.97
CA TYR A 81 8.78 11.16 4.92
C TYR A 81 8.97 9.80 4.24
N THR A 82 9.22 9.76 2.93
CA THR A 82 9.48 8.54 2.16
C THR A 82 10.85 8.67 1.51
N ASN A 83 11.63 7.59 1.46
CA ASN A 83 13.00 7.63 0.93
C ASN A 83 13.23 6.50 -0.09
N HIS A 84 14.39 6.51 -0.74
CA HIS A 84 14.74 5.58 -1.82
C HIS A 84 15.25 4.21 -1.34
N HIS A 85 15.24 3.91 -0.04
CA HIS A 85 15.58 2.58 0.46
C HIS A 85 14.35 1.67 0.36
N ILE A 86 14.17 1.07 -0.83
CA ILE A 86 12.98 0.30 -1.18
C ILE A 86 13.29 -1.20 -1.13
N THR A 87 12.43 -1.95 -0.45
CA THR A 87 12.41 -3.42 -0.46
C THR A 87 11.12 -3.87 -1.14
N VAL A 88 11.21 -4.86 -2.03
CA VAL A 88 10.07 -5.41 -2.76
C VAL A 88 10.03 -6.91 -2.60
N GLU A 89 8.91 -7.42 -2.08
CA GLU A 89 8.61 -8.84 -1.85
C GLU A 89 7.52 -9.32 -2.81
N GLU A 90 7.52 -10.62 -3.13
CA GLU A 90 6.58 -11.27 -4.08
C GLU A 90 6.13 -12.68 -3.60
N ILE A 91 5.01 -13.20 -4.14
CA ILE A 91 4.32 -14.44 -3.71
C ILE A 91 4.08 -15.40 -4.88
#